data_AF-A0A3N5FF91-F1
#
_entry.id   AF-A0A3N5FF91-F1
#
_cell.length_a   1.000
_cell.length_b   1.000
_cell.length_c   1.000
_cell.angle_alpha   90.00
_cell.angle_beta   90.00
_cell.angle_gamma   90.00
#
_symmetry.space_group_name_H-M   'P 1'
#
loop_
_entity.id
_entity.type
_entity.pdbx_description
1 polymer ?
#
loop_
_entity_poly.entity_id
_entity_poly.type
_entity_poly.pdbx_seq_one_letter_code
_entity_poly.pdbx_strand_id
1 'polypeptide(L)'
;MNKSGWIHILEATIAVLIVAGVMMSVYSEQSAREVLSVEDYSYSLQNEILDEIAMSSDLRSDVMKVVVDLPGDPAYDSLDEYVAEKVPEGIGYLLRVCNLGDVNDYCKMDPIIFYATLDKDVFVEEVVVSAEIGDGEDAEYSPKKVRLFFWEGGFPEGYCRDDCMVGGSPLFCSSDFLKVLKSECGNFDSDPCLEYGTSAVVEEVCGVGELCVDGACVANLLSKRVCRERSYVVCDVCAETNYYPALCSGYDGGFESGDCNSGDDDEYSCWNFAGSWESDCALPADLPDCPDTLSSCDNFILYDTAVSTIVPCACVPTTWTSIVDLNTICTTDFVEQTSNCGNTRSVAGTKDCTPPAVAVLSASYSNLRYNEGLDPGCFIGNDKWVHYDMMIVETGDSTDAILGSRKRCYYWTESGVPMSSCDSLSTTMPASFGGNVVPAGESITGTNRWFCYKSGFNYDVTETFYSDSLGVNPIVDYTISVGA
;
A
#
# COMPACT_ATOMS: atom_id res chain seq x y z
N MET A 1 -1.56 -15.85 -81.67
CA MET A 1 -1.33 -15.14 -80.39
C MET A 1 -2.52 -15.38 -79.48
N ASN A 2 -2.35 -16.24 -78.46
CA ASN A 2 -3.42 -16.64 -77.55
C ASN A 2 -3.77 -15.53 -76.56
N LYS A 3 -4.63 -14.60 -76.99
CA LYS A 3 -5.16 -13.53 -76.14
C LYS A 3 -6.14 -14.04 -75.06
N SER A 4 -6.68 -15.25 -75.25
CA SER A 4 -7.63 -15.86 -74.30
C SER A 4 -7.00 -16.19 -72.94
N GLY A 5 -5.72 -16.55 -72.90
CA GLY A 5 -5.06 -16.93 -71.63
C GLY A 5 -4.87 -15.75 -70.68
N TRP A 6 -4.64 -14.55 -71.22
CA TRP A 6 -4.44 -13.34 -70.41
C TRP A 6 -5.72 -12.89 -69.70
N ILE A 7 -6.89 -13.14 -70.30
CA ILE A 7 -8.18 -12.78 -69.70
C ILE A 7 -8.45 -13.64 -68.45
N HIS A 8 -8.17 -14.94 -68.50
CA HIS A 8 -8.36 -15.82 -67.34
C HIS A 8 -7.39 -15.53 -66.19
N ILE A 9 -6.16 -15.10 -66.48
CA ILE A 9 -5.21 -14.69 -65.44
C ILE A 9 -5.68 -13.39 -64.77
N LEU A 10 -6.20 -12.43 -65.55
CA LEU A 10 -6.71 -11.17 -65.02
C LEU A 10 -7.96 -11.38 -64.13
N GLU A 11 -8.86 -12.26 -64.56
CA GLU A 11 -10.06 -12.63 -63.80
C GLU A 11 -9.72 -13.29 -62.46
N ALA A 12 -8.77 -14.25 -62.45
CA ALA A 12 -8.32 -14.89 -61.23
C ALA A 12 -7.66 -13.90 -60.25
N THR A 13 -6.85 -12.97 -60.75
CA THR A 13 -6.21 -11.95 -59.92
C THR A 13 -7.24 -11.03 -59.27
N ILE A 14 -8.27 -10.61 -60.01
CA ILE A 14 -9.37 -9.78 -59.47
C ILE A 14 -10.13 -10.54 -58.38
N ALA A 15 -10.42 -11.83 -58.58
CA ALA A 15 -11.10 -12.65 -57.58
C ALA A 15 -10.28 -12.74 -56.27
N VAL A 16 -8.97 -12.93 -56.36
CA VAL A 16 -8.07 -12.96 -55.19
C VAL A 16 -8.05 -11.61 -54.46
N LEU A 17 -7.99 -10.50 -55.19
CA LEU A 17 -8.02 -9.16 -54.59
C LEU A 17 -9.35 -8.86 -53.90
N ILE A 18 -10.48 -9.30 -54.46
CA ILE A 18 -11.80 -9.14 -53.82
C ILE A 18 -11.87 -9.97 -52.52
N VAL A 19 -11.41 -11.22 -52.54
CA VAL A 19 -11.40 -12.07 -51.34
C VAL A 19 -10.48 -11.50 -50.26
N ALA A 20 -9.29 -11.00 -50.64
CA ALA A 20 -8.37 -10.35 -49.70
C ALA A 20 -8.98 -9.06 -49.11
N GLY A 21 -9.67 -8.26 -49.92
CA GLY A 21 -10.37 -7.06 -49.46
C GLY A 21 -11.49 -7.37 -48.47
N VAL A 22 -12.30 -8.40 -48.73
CA VAL A 22 -13.37 -8.83 -47.81
C VAL A 22 -12.78 -9.39 -46.51
N MET A 23 -11.73 -10.21 -46.58
CA MET A 23 -11.03 -10.69 -45.38
C MET A 23 -10.52 -9.53 -44.53
N MET A 24 -9.88 -8.53 -45.14
CA MET A 24 -9.36 -7.36 -44.42
C MET A 24 -10.48 -6.52 -43.78
N SER A 25 -11.63 -6.38 -44.46
CA SER A 25 -12.81 -5.71 -43.90
C SER A 25 -13.39 -6.47 -42.70
N VAL A 26 -13.48 -7.81 -42.76
CA VAL A 26 -13.99 -8.63 -41.66
C VAL A 26 -13.04 -8.60 -40.46
N TYR A 27 -11.73 -8.66 -40.69
CA TYR A 27 -10.74 -8.53 -39.61
C TYR A 27 -10.76 -7.15 -38.97
N SER A 28 -10.93 -6.08 -39.75
CA SER A 28 -11.05 -4.71 -39.22
C SER A 28 -12.32 -4.52 -38.40
N GLU A 29 -13.42 -5.20 -38.74
CA GLU A 29 -14.65 -5.14 -37.94
C GLU A 29 -14.58 -6.02 -36.69
N GLN A 30 -13.87 -7.15 -36.73
CA GLN A 30 -13.65 -8.00 -35.56
C GLN A 30 -12.71 -7.34 -34.54
N SER A 31 -11.66 -6.64 -34.99
CA SER A 31 -10.80 -5.85 -34.09
C SER A 31 -11.51 -4.64 -33.47
N ALA A 32 -12.65 -4.22 -34.03
CA ALA A 32 -13.43 -3.08 -33.55
C ALA A 32 -14.68 -3.47 -32.74
N ARG A 33 -15.02 -4.77 -32.61
CA ARG A 33 -16.28 -5.22 -31.99
C ARG A 33 -16.18 -6.18 -30.82
N GLU A 34 -15.01 -6.65 -30.45
CA GLU A 34 -14.83 -6.94 -29.04
C GLU A 34 -14.66 -5.58 -28.36
N VAL A 35 -15.75 -5.10 -27.77
CA VAL A 35 -15.65 -4.12 -26.68
C VAL A 35 -14.86 -4.86 -25.61
N LEU A 36 -13.53 -4.86 -25.75
CA LEU A 36 -12.64 -5.27 -24.69
C LEU A 36 -13.12 -4.49 -23.48
N SER A 37 -13.40 -5.22 -22.41
CA SER A 37 -13.70 -4.56 -21.16
C SER A 37 -12.55 -3.58 -20.88
N VAL A 38 -12.85 -2.47 -20.22
CA VAL A 38 -11.82 -1.48 -19.86
C VAL A 38 -10.66 -2.17 -19.13
N GLU A 39 -10.99 -3.20 -18.35
CA GLU A 39 -10.06 -4.12 -17.72
C GLU A 39 -9.12 -4.81 -18.73
N ASP A 40 -9.66 -5.54 -19.71
CA ASP A 40 -8.85 -6.23 -20.73
C ASP A 40 -7.96 -5.27 -21.53
N TYR A 41 -8.50 -4.10 -21.87
CA TYR A 41 -7.74 -3.06 -22.58
C TYR A 41 -6.61 -2.51 -21.71
N SER A 42 -6.89 -2.20 -20.45
CA SER A 42 -5.91 -1.67 -19.50
C SER A 42 -4.77 -2.65 -19.27
N TYR A 43 -5.09 -3.93 -19.02
CA TYR A 43 -4.08 -4.98 -18.83
C TYR A 43 -3.25 -5.23 -20.09
N SER A 44 -3.88 -5.25 -21.27
CA SER A 44 -3.16 -5.42 -22.53
C SER A 44 -2.17 -4.29 -22.78
N LEU A 45 -2.58 -3.04 -22.56
CA LEU A 45 -1.73 -1.87 -22.76
C LEU A 45 -0.61 -1.78 -21.72
N GLN A 46 -0.89 -2.08 -20.44
CA GLN A 46 0.14 -2.12 -19.40
C GLN A 46 1.22 -3.16 -19.71
N ASN A 47 0.82 -4.37 -20.13
CA ASN A 47 1.77 -5.41 -20.50
C ASN A 47 2.62 -5.01 -21.71
N GLU A 48 2.02 -4.41 -22.74
CA GLU A 48 2.77 -3.93 -23.92
C GLU A 48 3.85 -2.90 -23.52
N ILE A 49 3.48 -1.90 -22.69
CA ILE A 49 4.40 -0.86 -22.21
C ILE A 49 5.51 -1.46 -21.34
N LEU A 50 5.16 -2.31 -20.37
CA LEU A 50 6.12 -2.92 -19.45
C LEU A 50 7.05 -3.90 -20.17
N ASP A 51 6.56 -4.64 -21.17
CA ASP A 51 7.37 -5.52 -22.01
C ASP A 51 8.36 -4.70 -22.86
N GLU A 52 7.94 -3.59 -23.47
CA GLU A 52 8.85 -2.69 -24.20
C GLU A 52 9.93 -2.11 -23.27
N ILE A 53 9.57 -1.66 -22.07
CA ILE A 53 10.52 -1.20 -21.04
C ILE A 53 11.50 -2.31 -20.66
N ALA A 54 11.03 -3.55 -20.52
CA ALA A 54 11.85 -4.69 -20.14
C ALA A 54 12.71 -5.26 -21.27
N MET A 55 12.36 -5.02 -22.54
CA MET A 55 13.09 -5.52 -23.72
C MET A 55 14.05 -4.49 -24.34
N SER A 56 13.74 -3.19 -24.24
CA SER A 56 14.56 -2.12 -24.81
C SER A 56 15.82 -1.86 -23.98
N SER A 57 17.00 -1.93 -24.58
CA SER A 57 18.27 -1.70 -23.86
C SER A 57 18.34 -0.31 -23.22
N ASP A 58 17.80 0.69 -23.89
CA ASP A 58 17.87 2.09 -23.47
C ASP A 58 16.91 2.34 -22.29
N LEU A 59 15.65 1.90 -22.40
CA LEU A 59 14.67 2.02 -21.31
C LEU A 59 15.10 1.22 -20.06
N ARG A 60 15.66 0.02 -20.24
CA ARG A 60 16.24 -0.74 -19.12
C ARG A 60 17.38 0.02 -18.47
N SER A 61 18.26 0.65 -19.27
CA SER A 61 19.36 1.47 -18.75
C SER A 61 18.82 2.62 -17.90
N ASP A 62 17.74 3.25 -18.33
CA ASP A 62 17.09 4.33 -17.59
C ASP A 62 16.47 3.80 -16.29
N VAL A 63 15.75 2.68 -16.32
CA VAL A 63 15.22 2.03 -15.10
C VAL A 63 16.32 1.82 -14.08
N MET A 64 17.46 1.27 -14.49
CA MET A 64 18.59 1.00 -13.60
C MET A 64 19.22 2.27 -13.01
N LYS A 65 19.14 3.41 -13.71
CA LYS A 65 19.69 4.70 -13.28
C LYS A 65 18.77 5.51 -12.38
N VAL A 66 17.48 5.18 -12.29
CA VAL A 66 16.54 5.89 -11.42
C VAL A 66 17.04 5.85 -9.97
N VAL A 67 17.35 7.01 -9.41
CA VAL A 67 17.71 7.16 -7.99
C VAL A 67 16.48 7.53 -7.17
N VAL A 68 15.64 8.41 -7.72
CA VAL A 68 14.40 8.87 -7.12
C VAL A 68 13.29 8.76 -8.16
N ASP A 69 12.19 8.07 -7.85
CA ASP A 69 11.04 7.91 -8.74
C ASP A 69 10.08 9.11 -8.70
N LEU A 70 10.67 10.30 -8.83
CA LEU A 70 9.99 11.59 -8.81
C LEU A 70 10.48 12.46 -9.99
N PRO A 71 9.62 13.39 -10.47
CA PRO A 71 10.02 14.34 -11.50
C PRO A 71 11.31 15.09 -11.15
N GLY A 72 12.22 15.19 -12.12
CA GLY A 72 13.53 15.82 -11.97
C GLY A 72 14.70 14.84 -11.88
N ASP A 73 14.44 13.54 -11.74
CA ASP A 73 15.43 12.50 -12.06
C ASP A 73 15.41 12.27 -13.59
N PRO A 74 16.49 12.57 -14.33
CA PRO A 74 16.48 12.48 -15.79
C PRO A 74 16.13 11.09 -16.35
N ALA A 75 16.45 10.03 -15.60
CA ALA A 75 16.14 8.67 -16.03
C ALA A 75 14.67 8.33 -15.78
N TYR A 76 14.10 8.83 -14.68
CA TYR A 76 12.67 8.69 -14.42
C TYR A 76 11.85 9.52 -15.42
N ASP A 77 12.25 10.77 -15.68
CA ASP A 77 11.57 11.66 -16.63
C ASP A 77 11.50 11.05 -18.04
N SER A 78 12.61 10.44 -18.50
CA SER A 78 12.68 9.70 -19.78
C SER A 78 11.67 8.55 -19.86
N LEU A 79 11.58 7.75 -18.79
CA LEU A 79 10.62 6.63 -18.72
C LEU A 79 9.17 7.13 -18.66
N ASP A 80 8.93 8.17 -17.88
CA ASP A 80 7.60 8.72 -17.69
C ASP A 80 7.05 9.39 -18.95
N GLU A 81 7.90 10.10 -19.70
CA GLU A 81 7.59 10.65 -21.03
C GLU A 81 7.23 9.53 -22.02
N TYR A 82 8.01 8.44 -22.02
CA TYR A 82 7.72 7.28 -22.86
C TYR A 82 6.36 6.64 -22.52
N VAL A 83 6.02 6.50 -21.23
CA VAL A 83 4.71 6.00 -20.81
C VAL A 83 3.59 6.98 -21.21
N ALA A 84 3.79 8.28 -21.02
CA ALA A 84 2.85 9.33 -21.43
C ALA A 84 2.51 9.27 -22.93
N GLU A 85 3.51 9.01 -23.79
CA GLU A 85 3.29 8.93 -25.24
C GLU A 85 2.38 7.75 -25.64
N LYS A 86 2.41 6.67 -24.85
CA LYS A 86 1.66 5.43 -25.13
C LYS A 86 0.27 5.42 -24.52
N VAL A 87 0.06 6.13 -23.40
CA VAL A 87 -1.22 6.14 -22.68
C VAL A 87 -2.18 7.15 -23.34
N PRO A 88 -3.38 6.73 -23.79
CA PRO A 88 -4.36 7.64 -24.38
C PRO A 88 -4.83 8.73 -23.42
N GLU A 89 -5.17 9.89 -23.98
CA GLU A 89 -5.87 10.95 -23.24
C GLU A 89 -7.17 10.41 -22.63
N GLY A 90 -7.37 10.63 -21.32
CA GLY A 90 -8.53 10.15 -20.57
C GLY A 90 -8.27 8.96 -19.65
N ILE A 91 -7.11 8.30 -19.78
CA ILE A 91 -6.63 7.32 -18.81
C ILE A 91 -5.59 8.01 -17.91
N GLY A 92 -5.82 7.96 -16.61
CA GLY A 92 -4.82 8.42 -15.65
C GLY A 92 -3.81 7.30 -15.40
N TYR A 93 -2.54 7.67 -15.24
CA TYR A 93 -1.49 6.70 -14.95
C TYR A 93 -0.50 7.20 -13.90
N LEU A 94 0.14 6.26 -13.22
CA LEU A 94 1.28 6.50 -12.35
C LEU A 94 2.34 5.43 -12.62
N LEU A 95 3.54 5.85 -12.98
CA LEU A 95 4.72 4.99 -13.07
C LEU A 95 5.45 5.01 -11.72
N ARG A 96 5.90 3.85 -11.24
CA ARG A 96 6.75 3.73 -10.04
C ARG A 96 7.95 2.83 -10.35
N VAL A 97 9.13 3.24 -9.89
CA VAL A 97 10.37 2.47 -10.04
C VAL A 97 11.05 2.35 -8.68
N CYS A 98 11.01 1.18 -8.06
CA CYS A 98 11.62 0.95 -6.75
C CYS A 98 12.67 -0.15 -6.79
N ASN A 99 13.53 -0.19 -5.76
CA ASN A 99 14.51 -1.26 -5.62
C ASN A 99 13.83 -2.56 -5.20
N LEU A 100 14.23 -3.68 -5.81
CA LEU A 100 13.67 -4.97 -5.47
C LEU A 100 14.09 -5.37 -4.05
N GLY A 101 13.12 -5.46 -3.13
CA GLY A 101 13.37 -5.85 -1.73
C GLY A 101 13.49 -4.68 -0.76
N ASP A 102 13.17 -3.45 -1.17
CA ASP A 102 12.95 -2.37 -0.21
C ASP A 102 11.72 -2.71 0.66
N VAL A 103 11.96 -2.95 1.96
CA VAL A 103 10.94 -3.30 2.94
C VAL A 103 10.09 -2.10 3.34
N ASN A 104 10.55 -0.89 3.07
CA ASN A 104 9.82 0.34 3.36
C ASN A 104 8.96 0.76 2.16
N ASP A 105 9.50 0.58 0.95
CA ASP A 105 8.82 0.94 -0.29
C ASP A 105 8.61 -0.27 -1.21
N TYR A 106 7.47 -0.95 -1.03
CA TYR A 106 7.04 -2.06 -1.87
C TYR A 106 6.49 -1.60 -3.24
N CYS A 107 7.07 -0.56 -3.85
CA CYS A 107 6.54 0.13 -5.03
C CYS A 107 5.05 0.49 -4.85
N LYS A 108 4.66 0.94 -3.65
CA LYS A 108 3.23 1.20 -3.40
C LYS A 108 2.81 2.47 -4.14
N MET A 109 1.53 2.54 -4.51
CA MET A 109 0.96 3.79 -4.99
C MET A 109 1.15 4.87 -3.92
N ASP A 110 1.50 6.08 -4.35
CA ASP A 110 1.61 7.23 -3.44
C ASP A 110 0.28 7.43 -2.69
N PRO A 111 0.28 7.65 -1.36
CA PRO A 111 -0.94 7.79 -0.58
C PRO A 111 -1.89 8.88 -1.10
N ILE A 112 -1.36 9.98 -1.64
CA ILE A 112 -2.17 11.09 -2.15
C ILE A 112 -2.92 10.64 -3.41
N ILE A 113 -2.22 9.96 -4.34
CA ILE A 113 -2.84 9.40 -5.54
C ILE A 113 -3.83 8.30 -5.18
N PHE A 114 -3.51 7.47 -4.20
CA PHE A 114 -4.41 6.44 -3.70
C PHE A 114 -5.72 7.05 -3.18
N TYR A 115 -5.66 8.11 -2.37
CA TYR A 115 -6.87 8.81 -1.91
C TYR A 115 -7.65 9.45 -3.07
N ALA A 116 -6.96 9.98 -4.08
CA ALA A 116 -7.58 10.57 -5.27
C ALA A 116 -8.21 9.55 -6.24
N THR A 117 -7.91 8.26 -6.08
CA THR A 117 -8.38 7.16 -6.92
C THR A 117 -9.28 6.18 -6.17
N LEU A 118 -9.68 6.49 -4.94
CA LEU A 118 -10.52 5.62 -4.10
C LEU A 118 -11.88 5.26 -4.72
N ASP A 119 -12.42 6.13 -5.57
CA ASP A 119 -13.69 5.96 -6.26
C ASP A 119 -13.55 5.41 -7.69
N LYS A 120 -12.32 5.01 -8.07
CA LYS A 120 -11.99 4.52 -9.40
C LYS A 120 -11.51 3.07 -9.34
N ASP A 121 -11.72 2.35 -10.43
CA ASP A 121 -11.08 1.05 -10.63
C ASP A 121 -9.62 1.29 -11.05
N VAL A 122 -8.70 0.81 -10.21
CA VAL A 122 -7.25 0.95 -10.42
C VAL A 122 -6.67 -0.38 -10.88
N PHE A 123 -6.15 -0.41 -12.10
CA PHE A 123 -5.49 -1.58 -12.70
C PHE A 123 -3.99 -1.47 -12.48
N VAL A 124 -3.35 -2.58 -12.10
CA VAL A 124 -1.92 -2.58 -11.72
C VAL A 124 -1.21 -3.76 -12.34
N GLU A 125 -0.10 -3.48 -12.99
CA GLU A 125 0.84 -4.50 -13.47
C GLU A 125 2.28 -4.12 -13.09
N GLU A 126 3.14 -5.12 -13.02
CA GLU A 126 4.54 -4.93 -12.67
C GLU A 126 5.49 -5.83 -13.47
N VAL A 127 6.69 -5.34 -13.69
CA VAL A 127 7.80 -6.11 -14.26
C VAL A 127 9.05 -5.88 -13.43
N VAL A 128 9.86 -6.93 -13.27
CA VAL A 128 11.17 -6.84 -12.64
C VAL A 128 12.23 -6.73 -13.73
N VAL A 129 12.93 -5.60 -13.76
CA VAL A 129 14.03 -5.35 -14.69
C VAL A 129 15.34 -5.63 -13.99
N SER A 130 16.05 -6.65 -14.46
CA SER A 130 17.42 -6.91 -14.04
C SER A 130 18.42 -6.28 -15.01
N ALA A 131 19.55 -5.82 -14.49
CA ALA A 131 20.70 -5.43 -15.30
C ALA A 131 21.07 -6.56 -16.28
N GLU A 132 21.49 -6.20 -17.49
CA GLU A 132 22.25 -7.14 -18.30
C GLU A 132 23.52 -7.53 -17.53
N ILE A 133 23.86 -8.81 -17.54
CA ILE A 133 25.10 -9.29 -16.94
C ILE A 133 26.23 -8.63 -17.74
N GLY A 134 26.70 -7.49 -17.26
CA GLY A 134 27.86 -6.82 -17.82
C GLY A 134 29.10 -7.64 -17.46
N ASP A 135 29.92 -7.98 -18.45
CA ASP A 135 31.16 -8.73 -18.26
C ASP A 135 32.29 -7.86 -17.63
N GLY A 136 31.96 -6.87 -16.81
CA GLY A 136 32.88 -5.86 -16.27
C GLY A 136 32.88 -5.76 -14.74
N GLU A 137 33.97 -5.21 -14.19
CA GLU A 137 34.15 -4.99 -12.73
C GLU A 137 33.16 -3.98 -12.12
N ASP A 138 32.41 -3.25 -12.96
CA ASP A 138 31.39 -2.26 -12.56
C ASP A 138 29.94 -2.77 -12.69
N ALA A 139 29.74 -4.08 -12.88
CA ALA A 139 28.38 -4.66 -13.00
C ALA A 139 27.70 -4.74 -11.62
N GLU A 140 27.02 -3.65 -11.22
CA GLU A 140 26.19 -3.64 -10.01
C GLU A 140 24.85 -4.34 -10.29
N TYR A 141 24.70 -5.56 -9.78
CA TYR A 141 23.45 -6.31 -9.84
C TYR A 141 22.43 -5.73 -8.84
N SER A 142 21.70 -4.69 -9.25
CA SER A 142 20.65 -4.04 -8.46
C SER A 142 19.32 -4.08 -9.21
N PRO A 143 18.61 -5.22 -9.26
CA PRO A 143 17.35 -5.33 -9.97
C PRO A 143 16.32 -4.35 -9.40
N LYS A 144 15.56 -3.71 -10.30
CA LYS A 144 14.49 -2.78 -9.94
C LYS A 144 13.14 -3.33 -10.38
N LYS A 145 12.11 -2.98 -9.62
CA LYS A 145 10.73 -3.27 -9.94
C LYS A 145 10.10 -2.02 -10.56
N VAL A 146 9.53 -2.17 -11.75
CA VAL A 146 8.74 -1.15 -12.42
C VAL A 146 7.28 -1.54 -12.27
N ARG A 147 6.45 -0.65 -11.73
CA ARG A 147 5.02 -0.87 -11.54
C ARG A 147 4.24 0.26 -12.19
N LEU A 148 3.21 -0.09 -12.94
CA LEU A 148 2.37 0.85 -13.68
C LEU A 148 0.93 0.73 -13.18
N PHE A 149 0.36 1.86 -12.78
CA PHE A 149 -1.01 1.96 -12.30
C PHE A 149 -1.84 2.73 -13.31
N PHE A 150 -3.01 2.22 -13.72
CA PHE A 150 -3.99 2.89 -14.58
C PHE A 150 -5.33 3.08 -13.86
N TRP A 151 -6.05 4.12 -14.21
CA TRP A 151 -7.45 4.34 -13.80
C TRP A 151 -8.20 5.19 -14.82
N GLU A 152 -9.53 5.11 -14.81
CA GLU A 152 -10.37 5.86 -15.74
C GLU A 152 -10.52 7.35 -15.39
N GLY A 153 -10.74 8.19 -16.39
CA GLY A 153 -11.13 9.59 -16.23
C GLY A 153 -9.98 10.52 -15.86
N GLY A 154 -8.74 10.15 -16.20
CA GLY A 154 -7.55 10.98 -16.02
C GLY A 154 -7.27 11.39 -14.56
N PHE A 155 -6.36 12.34 -14.39
CA PHE A 155 -6.28 13.10 -13.14
C PHE A 155 -7.45 14.09 -13.07
N PRO A 156 -7.98 14.38 -11.87
CA PRO A 156 -8.98 15.44 -11.71
C PRO A 156 -8.50 16.76 -12.32
N GLU A 157 -9.38 17.47 -13.05
CA GLU A 157 -9.10 18.82 -13.56
C GLU A 157 -8.64 19.72 -12.39
N GLY A 158 -7.35 20.08 -12.36
CA GLY A 158 -6.71 20.83 -11.27
C GLY A 158 -5.56 20.12 -10.56
N TYR A 159 -5.27 18.86 -10.87
CA TYR A 159 -4.03 18.20 -10.45
C TYR A 159 -2.90 18.57 -11.43
N CYS A 160 -2.21 19.68 -11.16
CA CYS A 160 -1.09 20.14 -11.98
C CYS A 160 0.18 19.33 -11.61
N ARG A 161 0.50 18.31 -12.42
CA ARG A 161 1.61 17.35 -12.23
C ARG A 161 2.99 18.02 -12.23
N ASP A 162 3.17 19.06 -13.04
CA ASP A 162 4.50 19.63 -13.32
C ASP A 162 4.71 21.02 -12.68
N ASP A 163 3.65 21.79 -12.45
CA ASP A 163 3.77 23.21 -12.05
C ASP A 163 4.11 23.44 -10.57
N CYS A 164 4.00 22.42 -9.72
CA CYS A 164 4.37 22.55 -8.30
C CYS A 164 5.90 22.57 -8.06
N MET A 165 6.72 22.18 -9.04
CA MET A 165 8.17 21.96 -8.83
C MET A 165 9.07 23.01 -9.51
N VAL A 166 8.59 23.70 -10.55
CA VAL A 166 9.36 24.73 -11.27
C VAL A 166 9.62 25.99 -10.42
N GLY A 167 8.90 26.16 -9.30
CA GLY A 167 9.04 27.28 -8.38
C GLY A 167 10.24 27.25 -7.42
N GLY A 168 11.08 26.21 -7.41
CA GLY A 168 12.33 26.18 -6.64
C GLY A 168 12.17 26.25 -5.12
N SER A 169 10.98 25.99 -4.57
CA SER A 169 10.75 25.90 -3.13
C SER A 169 9.59 24.94 -2.84
N PRO A 170 9.84 23.77 -2.20
CA PRO A 170 8.80 22.78 -1.88
C PRO A 170 7.86 23.21 -0.74
N LEU A 171 7.82 24.51 -0.41
CA LEU A 171 7.23 25.02 0.83
C LEU A 171 5.72 25.32 0.76
N PHE A 172 5.05 25.13 -0.38
CA PHE A 172 3.63 25.47 -0.52
C PHE A 172 2.72 24.34 -1.03
N CYS A 173 3.14 23.09 -0.86
CA CYS A 173 2.21 21.95 -0.88
C CYS A 173 2.10 21.38 0.54
N SER A 174 1.17 21.94 1.33
CA SER A 174 0.66 21.45 2.64
C SER A 174 1.69 20.75 3.55
N SER A 175 2.16 21.45 4.58
CA SER A 175 2.97 20.88 5.67
C SER A 175 2.20 19.87 6.56
N ASP A 176 0.93 19.64 6.27
CA ASP A 176 0.01 18.78 7.00
C ASP A 176 -0.47 17.54 6.22
N PHE A 177 0.02 17.30 4.99
CA PHE A 177 -0.22 16.10 4.14
C PHE A 177 -1.70 15.66 3.95
N LEU A 178 -2.68 16.44 4.42
CA LEU A 178 -4.10 16.09 4.48
C LEU A 178 -5.02 17.15 3.87
N LYS A 179 -4.46 18.20 3.26
CA LYS A 179 -5.24 19.23 2.56
C LYS A 179 -4.65 19.49 1.19
N VAL A 180 -5.20 18.80 0.19
CA VAL A 180 -5.14 19.27 -1.19
C VAL A 180 -6.04 20.51 -1.27
N LEU A 181 -5.44 21.69 -1.06
CA LEU A 181 -6.06 22.94 -1.45
C LEU A 181 -5.97 23.03 -2.97
N LYS A 182 -7.14 22.96 -3.60
CA LYS A 182 -7.40 23.23 -5.00
C LYS A 182 -6.62 24.48 -5.46
N SER A 183 -5.59 24.29 -6.27
CA SER A 183 -5.05 25.36 -7.11
C SER A 183 -5.75 25.25 -8.46
N GLU A 184 -6.73 26.13 -8.72
CA GLU A 184 -7.20 26.31 -10.10
C GLU A 184 -6.04 26.92 -10.89
N CYS A 185 -5.53 26.19 -11.88
CA CYS A 185 -4.49 26.68 -12.79
C CYS A 185 -5.13 27.76 -13.70
N GLY A 186 -5.14 29.01 -13.21
CA GLY A 186 -5.63 30.21 -13.88
C GLY A 186 -4.54 30.90 -14.70
N ASN A 187 -4.93 31.52 -15.82
CA ASN A 187 -4.04 32.20 -16.76
C ASN A 187 -3.20 33.27 -16.05
N PHE A 188 -1.89 33.27 -16.30
CA PHE A 188 -0.97 34.34 -15.90
C PHE A 188 -1.28 35.66 -16.65
N ASP A 189 -2.33 36.36 -16.27
CA ASP A 189 -2.43 37.79 -16.53
C ASP A 189 -1.97 38.60 -15.30
N SER A 190 -1.43 39.78 -15.57
CA SER A 190 -0.51 40.47 -14.66
C SER A 190 -1.23 41.37 -13.64
N ASP A 191 -2.43 41.02 -13.19
CA ASP A 191 -3.22 41.85 -12.26
C ASP A 191 -3.47 41.13 -10.91
N PRO A 192 -2.79 41.52 -9.81
CA PRO A 192 -2.87 40.82 -8.52
C PRO A 192 -4.16 41.06 -7.72
N CYS A 193 -5.23 41.59 -8.32
CA CYS A 193 -6.42 42.01 -7.58
C CYS A 193 -7.76 41.51 -8.12
N LEU A 194 -7.82 40.68 -9.16
CA LEU A 194 -9.10 40.35 -9.80
C LEU A 194 -9.27 38.92 -10.30
N GLU A 195 -8.89 37.90 -9.51
CA GLU A 195 -9.36 36.52 -9.76
C GLU A 195 -9.79 35.81 -8.46
N TYR A 196 -10.94 36.22 -7.91
CA TYR A 196 -11.74 35.36 -7.04
C TYR A 196 -13.22 35.57 -7.33
N GLY A 197 -13.86 34.55 -7.91
CA GLY A 197 -15.31 34.42 -7.97
C GLY A 197 -15.66 32.96 -8.18
N THR A 198 -16.58 32.32 -7.46
CA THR A 198 -17.43 32.75 -6.33
C THR A 198 -17.79 31.52 -5.51
N SER A 199 -17.80 31.70 -4.18
CA SER A 199 -18.23 30.78 -3.10
C SER A 199 -17.19 29.82 -2.50
N ALA A 200 -16.44 30.34 -1.54
CA ALA A 200 -16.52 29.90 -0.14
C ALA A 200 -16.01 31.04 0.78
N VAL A 201 -16.64 31.17 1.95
CA VAL A 201 -16.34 32.15 2.98
C VAL A 201 -14.87 32.03 3.39
N VAL A 202 -14.10 33.10 3.21
CA VAL A 202 -12.72 33.21 3.70
C VAL A 202 -12.78 33.62 5.17
N GLU A 203 -12.35 32.74 6.07
CA GLU A 203 -12.02 33.11 7.45
C GLU A 203 -10.69 33.88 7.43
N GLU A 204 -10.76 35.14 7.85
CA GLU A 204 -9.60 35.95 8.21
C GLU A 204 -8.96 35.35 9.48
N VAL A 205 -7.67 35.02 9.45
CA VAL A 205 -6.97 34.40 10.59
C VAL A 205 -6.76 35.46 11.67
N CYS A 206 -7.58 35.41 12.73
CA CYS A 206 -7.41 36.25 13.91
C CYS A 206 -6.22 35.78 14.77
N GLY A 207 -5.56 36.72 15.47
CA GLY A 207 -4.41 36.45 16.32
C GLY A 207 -4.73 35.55 17.53
N VAL A 208 -3.69 34.98 18.15
CA VAL A 208 -3.80 34.10 19.32
C VAL A 208 -4.53 34.82 20.46
N GLY A 209 -5.76 34.40 20.77
CA GLY A 209 -6.61 34.99 21.80
C GLY A 209 -7.88 35.68 21.28
N GLU A 210 -8.08 35.73 19.97
CA GLU A 210 -9.26 36.32 19.32
C GLU A 210 -10.01 35.26 18.50
N LEU A 211 -11.31 35.48 18.27
CA LEU A 211 -12.14 34.69 17.36
C LEU A 211 -12.81 35.62 16.33
N CYS A 212 -12.96 35.15 15.09
CA CYS A 212 -13.62 35.93 14.05
C CYS A 212 -15.14 35.86 14.24
N VAL A 213 -15.78 37.01 14.46
CA VAL A 213 -17.24 37.14 14.49
C VAL A 213 -17.62 38.21 13.49
N ASP A 214 -18.43 37.85 12.49
CA ASP A 214 -18.92 38.75 11.44
C ASP A 214 -17.82 39.53 10.68
N GLY A 215 -16.67 38.89 10.46
CA GLY A 215 -15.55 39.50 9.73
C GLY A 215 -14.74 40.49 10.57
N ALA A 216 -14.83 40.44 11.89
CA ALA A 216 -13.95 41.17 12.80
C ALA A 216 -13.40 40.24 13.89
N CYS A 217 -12.11 40.41 14.21
CA CYS A 217 -11.48 39.70 15.32
C CYS A 217 -11.93 40.30 16.66
N VAL A 218 -12.50 39.45 17.53
CA VAL A 218 -12.95 39.84 18.87
C VAL A 218 -12.30 38.93 19.92
N ALA A 219 -11.91 39.51 21.07
CA ALA A 219 -11.25 38.78 22.15
C ALA A 219 -12.08 37.59 22.66
N ASN A 220 -11.47 36.42 22.74
CA ASN A 220 -12.11 35.18 23.20
C ASN A 220 -12.27 35.17 24.73
N LEU A 221 -13.45 35.58 25.21
CA LEU A 221 -13.79 35.63 26.62
C LEU A 221 -14.06 34.25 27.27
N LEU A 222 -13.90 33.14 26.53
CA LEU A 222 -14.23 31.78 27.00
C LEU A 222 -13.03 30.83 27.15
N SER A 223 -11.80 31.33 27.24
CA SER A 223 -10.64 30.51 27.64
C SER A 223 -10.66 30.18 29.14
N LYS A 224 -11.60 29.31 29.53
CA LYS A 224 -11.65 28.72 30.87
C LYS A 224 -10.48 27.75 31.00
N ARG A 225 -9.43 28.13 31.73
CA ARG A 225 -8.31 27.25 32.11
C ARG A 225 -8.88 26.01 32.79
N VAL A 226 -8.74 24.86 32.15
CA VAL A 226 -8.87 23.56 32.80
C VAL A 226 -7.47 23.17 33.27
N CYS A 227 -7.18 23.43 34.54
CA CYS A 227 -6.07 22.77 35.23
C CYS A 227 -6.47 21.31 35.48
N ARG A 228 -5.69 20.35 34.97
CA ARG A 228 -5.74 18.96 35.42
C ARG A 228 -4.51 18.65 36.27
N GLU A 229 -4.76 17.94 37.37
CA GLU A 229 -3.88 17.75 38.52
C GLU A 229 -2.70 16.80 38.27
N ARG A 230 -1.55 17.22 38.81
CA ARG A 230 -0.45 16.50 39.50
C ARG A 230 -0.24 14.98 39.27
N SER A 231 0.99 14.63 38.90
CA SER A 231 1.99 13.75 39.60
C SER A 231 3.05 13.36 38.55
N TYR A 232 4.30 13.80 38.56
CA TYR A 232 5.37 13.56 39.54
C TYR A 232 6.44 14.67 39.43
N VAL A 233 7.03 15.01 40.58
CA VAL A 233 8.12 15.97 40.74
C VAL A 233 9.46 15.25 40.50
N VAL A 234 10.25 15.75 39.55
CA VAL A 234 11.71 15.66 39.55
C VAL A 234 12.22 17.07 39.26
N CYS A 235 13.16 17.52 40.09
CA CYS A 235 13.51 18.91 40.33
C CYS A 235 14.22 19.64 39.16
N ASP A 236 13.94 20.94 39.11
CA ASP A 236 14.78 22.08 38.74
C ASP A 236 15.50 22.09 37.39
N VAL A 237 14.82 22.65 36.39
CA VAL A 237 15.37 23.73 35.56
C VAL A 237 14.27 24.78 35.37
N CYS A 238 14.41 25.95 36.00
CA CYS A 238 13.61 27.12 35.65
C CYS A 238 14.07 27.64 34.30
N ALA A 239 13.38 27.23 33.24
CA ALA A 239 13.35 27.97 31.98
C ALA A 239 11.87 28.25 31.68
N GLU A 240 11.28 29.22 32.39
CA GLU A 240 10.08 29.88 31.89
C GLU A 240 10.52 30.89 30.82
N THR A 241 10.60 30.45 29.57
CA THR A 241 10.59 31.37 28.43
C THR A 241 9.16 31.86 28.20
N ASN A 242 8.71 32.80 29.03
CA ASN A 242 7.53 33.59 28.71
C ASN A 242 7.92 34.62 27.65
N TYR A 243 7.65 34.28 26.39
CA TYR A 243 7.84 35.16 25.24
C TYR A 243 6.80 36.29 25.31
N TYR A 244 7.22 37.50 25.74
CA TYR A 244 6.38 38.70 25.78
C TYR A 244 6.65 39.58 24.55
N PRO A 245 5.80 39.56 23.50
CA PRO A 245 6.05 40.29 22.24
C PRO A 245 5.79 41.81 22.32
N ALA A 246 5.34 42.35 23.45
CA ALA A 246 4.90 43.75 23.54
C ALA A 246 6.03 44.76 23.75
N LEU A 247 7.23 44.34 24.20
CA LEU A 247 8.30 45.27 24.61
C LEU A 247 9.53 45.32 23.68
N CYS A 248 9.70 44.37 22.75
CA CYS A 248 10.77 44.38 21.73
C CYS A 248 10.22 44.43 20.29
N SER A 249 9.20 45.25 19.99
CA SER A 249 8.70 45.38 18.62
C SER A 249 9.76 45.99 17.69
N GLY A 250 10.28 45.22 16.74
CA GLY A 250 11.30 45.64 15.77
C GLY A 250 12.69 45.03 15.96
N TYR A 251 12.84 44.06 16.87
CA TYR A 251 14.08 43.30 17.08
C TYR A 251 13.88 41.80 16.87
N ASP A 252 14.93 41.08 16.46
CA ASP A 252 14.87 39.63 16.18
C ASP A 252 14.80 38.76 17.46
N GLY A 253 15.17 39.32 18.62
CA GLY A 253 15.06 38.64 19.92
C GLY A 253 15.30 39.57 21.11
N GLY A 254 14.89 39.12 22.29
CA GLY A 254 15.17 39.79 23.56
C GLY A 254 15.20 38.80 24.73
N PHE A 255 15.93 39.14 25.78
CA PHE A 255 16.01 38.36 27.02
C PHE A 255 15.87 39.30 28.22
N GLU A 256 15.18 38.82 29.24
CA GLU A 256 15.01 39.48 30.53
C GLU A 256 15.89 38.73 31.53
N SER A 257 16.95 39.39 32.03
CA SER A 257 17.77 38.83 33.11
C SER A 257 17.29 39.38 34.44
N GLY A 258 16.29 38.73 35.03
CA GLY A 258 15.82 39.02 36.38
C GLY A 258 16.20 37.88 37.32
N ASP A 259 16.98 38.16 38.36
CA ASP A 259 17.27 37.20 39.42
C ASP A 259 16.02 37.07 40.31
N CYS A 260 15.48 35.86 40.45
CA CYS A 260 14.15 35.62 41.05
C CYS A 260 14.03 35.96 42.55
N ASN A 261 15.00 36.62 43.16
CA ASN A 261 15.03 36.91 44.59
C ASN A 261 15.70 38.26 44.93
N SER A 262 15.15 39.37 44.48
CA SER A 262 14.95 40.59 45.30
C SER A 262 14.41 41.71 44.42
N GLY A 263 13.42 42.45 44.92
CA GLY A 263 12.63 43.37 44.12
C GLY A 263 13.32 44.71 43.86
N ASP A 264 14.30 44.75 42.96
CA ASP A 264 14.70 45.97 42.25
C ASP A 264 15.18 45.63 40.82
N ASP A 265 14.62 46.36 39.86
CA ASP A 265 15.00 46.63 38.46
C ASP A 265 15.31 45.44 37.51
N ASP A 266 14.28 44.93 36.82
CA ASP A 266 14.44 44.07 35.64
C ASP A 266 15.05 44.86 34.46
N GLU A 267 16.20 44.40 33.97
CA GLU A 267 16.89 45.01 32.82
C GLU A 267 16.57 44.24 31.52
N TYR A 268 15.92 44.90 30.56
CA TYR A 268 15.55 44.31 29.28
C TYR A 268 16.63 44.59 28.22
N SER A 269 17.12 43.52 27.58
CA SER A 269 18.04 43.64 26.44
C SER A 269 17.37 43.09 25.17
N CYS A 270 17.15 43.95 24.16
CA CYS A 270 16.76 43.53 22.80
C CYS A 270 17.99 43.59 21.87
N TRP A 271 18.15 42.65 20.94
CA TRP A 271 19.27 42.64 19.99
C TRP A 271 18.83 42.33 18.55
N ASN A 272 19.56 42.94 17.60
CA ASN A 272 19.51 42.62 16.17
C ASN A 272 20.84 41.98 15.79
N PHE A 273 20.80 40.86 15.06
CA PHE A 273 22.03 40.15 14.68
C PHE A 273 22.86 40.97 13.69
N ALA A 274 23.91 41.65 14.16
CA ALA A 274 25.09 42.03 13.37
C ALA A 274 26.27 42.36 14.31
N GLY A 275 27.37 41.62 14.17
CA GLY A 275 28.49 41.64 15.12
C GLY A 275 29.22 42.98 15.26
N SER A 276 29.46 43.38 16.51
CA SER A 276 30.74 43.91 17.04
C SER A 276 30.54 44.16 18.55
N TRP A 277 31.44 43.67 19.39
CA TRP A 277 31.47 44.03 20.82
C TRP A 277 32.79 44.75 21.08
N GLU A 278 32.69 46.02 21.48
CA GLU A 278 33.77 46.84 22.00
C GLU A 278 33.54 47.08 23.50
N SER A 279 34.65 47.03 24.24
CA SER A 279 34.91 47.59 25.59
C SER A 279 34.40 46.90 26.86
N ASP A 280 35.38 46.36 27.60
CA ASP A 280 35.78 46.65 28.98
C ASP A 280 34.73 46.76 30.10
N CYS A 281 34.83 45.85 31.09
CA CYS A 281 34.78 46.20 32.51
C CYS A 281 35.59 45.21 33.37
N ALA A 282 36.34 45.77 34.32
CA ALA A 282 37.29 45.11 35.21
C ALA A 282 36.61 44.46 36.43
N LEU A 283 37.15 43.33 36.89
CA LEU A 283 36.80 42.67 38.15
C LEU A 283 37.68 43.16 39.31
N PRO A 284 37.16 43.34 40.54
CA PRO A 284 37.93 43.17 41.76
C PRO A 284 37.83 41.73 42.27
N ALA A 285 38.96 41.27 42.80
CA ALA A 285 39.22 39.95 43.33
C ALA A 285 38.55 39.68 44.70
N ASP A 286 38.40 38.38 44.96
CA ASP A 286 38.34 37.68 46.26
C ASP A 286 36.97 37.07 46.63
N LEU A 287 36.91 35.72 46.62
CA LEU A 287 36.32 34.82 47.64
C LEU A 287 36.57 33.33 47.26
N PRO A 288 36.44 32.37 48.20
CA PRO A 288 37.40 31.27 48.41
C PRO A 288 36.88 29.89 47.99
N ASP A 289 37.81 28.93 47.94
CA ASP A 289 37.60 27.52 47.60
C ASP A 289 36.45 26.84 48.37
N CYS A 290 35.64 26.05 47.64
CA CYS A 290 34.74 25.04 48.18
C CYS A 290 35.19 23.62 47.78
N PRO A 291 34.84 22.60 48.58
CA PRO A 291 35.52 21.31 48.60
C PRO A 291 34.92 20.29 47.63
N ASP A 292 35.81 19.41 47.14
CA ASP A 292 35.51 18.22 46.35
C ASP A 292 34.46 17.33 47.01
N THR A 293 33.37 17.04 46.28
CA THR A 293 32.76 15.70 46.14
C THR A 293 31.40 15.81 45.43
N LEU A 294 31.36 15.51 44.13
CA LEU A 294 30.20 14.88 43.45
C LEU A 294 30.63 14.44 42.04
N SER A 295 30.61 13.12 41.85
CA SER A 295 30.90 12.44 40.59
C SER A 295 29.60 12.28 39.77
N SER A 296 29.35 13.19 38.86
CA SER A 296 28.72 12.90 37.55
C SER A 296 29.02 14.07 36.63
N CYS A 297 29.51 13.77 35.42
CA CYS A 297 30.02 14.75 34.48
C CYS A 297 28.94 15.77 34.06
N ASP A 298 28.93 16.93 34.70
CA ASP A 298 28.43 18.17 34.12
C ASP A 298 29.60 18.95 33.53
N ASN A 299 29.37 19.51 32.34
CA ASN A 299 30.35 20.22 31.51
C ASN A 299 30.95 21.43 32.25
N PHE A 300 32.18 21.28 32.72
CA PHE A 300 33.05 22.42 33.03
C PHE A 300 33.96 22.67 31.82
N ILE A 301 33.71 23.75 31.06
CA ILE A 301 34.68 24.28 30.10
C ILE A 301 35.61 25.21 30.88
N LEU A 302 36.77 24.69 31.28
CA LEU A 302 37.89 25.51 31.71
C LEU A 302 38.62 26.01 30.46
N TYR A 303 38.50 27.31 30.17
CA TYR A 303 39.42 27.98 29.26
C TYR A 303 40.73 28.23 30.00
N ASP A 304 41.66 27.29 29.91
CA ASP A 304 43.08 27.59 30.11
C ASP A 304 43.86 27.24 28.85
N THR A 305 44.69 28.20 28.48
CA THR A 305 45.50 28.26 27.28
C THR A 305 46.55 27.15 27.24
N ALA A 306 46.29 26.11 26.45
CA ALA A 306 47.19 25.52 25.44
C ALA A 306 46.84 24.06 25.18
N VAL A 307 46.35 23.79 23.96
CA VAL A 307 46.17 22.46 23.36
C VAL A 307 45.18 21.54 24.09
N SER A 308 43.88 21.74 23.85
CA SER A 308 42.86 20.75 24.20
C SER A 308 42.64 19.78 23.03
N THR A 309 43.14 18.55 23.13
CA THR A 309 42.57 17.43 22.37
C THR A 309 41.25 17.07 23.02
N ILE A 310 40.14 17.47 22.38
CA ILE A 310 38.79 17.04 22.72
C ILE A 310 38.74 15.53 22.49
N VAL A 311 38.69 14.75 23.57
CA VAL A 311 38.35 13.33 23.49
C VAL A 311 36.82 13.27 23.46
N PRO A 312 36.19 12.91 22.32
CA PRO A 312 34.74 12.81 22.27
C PRO A 312 34.30 11.69 23.23
N CYS A 313 33.46 12.03 24.21
CA CYS A 313 32.80 11.04 25.03
C CYS A 313 31.87 10.21 24.13
N ALA A 314 32.24 8.96 23.87
CA ALA A 314 31.40 8.04 23.12
C ALA A 314 30.11 7.75 23.91
N CYS A 315 28.96 7.99 23.29
CA CYS A 315 27.67 7.66 23.88
C CYS A 315 27.52 6.13 23.98
N VAL A 316 27.31 5.62 25.19
CA VAL A 316 27.08 4.19 25.42
C VAL A 316 25.57 3.93 25.49
N PRO A 317 24.99 3.12 24.59
CA PRO A 317 23.55 2.88 24.56
C PRO A 317 23.11 2.05 25.77
N THR A 318 22.22 2.59 26.60
CA THR A 318 21.73 1.95 27.85
C THR A 318 20.26 1.58 27.80
N THR A 319 19.47 2.28 26.99
CA THR A 319 18.03 2.03 26.83
C THR A 319 17.70 1.90 25.36
N TRP A 320 16.78 1.00 25.03
CA TRP A 320 16.35 0.70 23.67
C TRP A 320 14.83 0.75 23.63
N THR A 321 14.28 1.57 22.76
CA THR A 321 12.84 1.75 22.59
C THR A 321 12.43 1.30 21.20
N SER A 322 11.34 0.54 21.12
CA SER A 322 10.67 0.25 19.85
C SER A 322 9.42 1.12 19.72
N ILE A 323 9.08 1.49 18.49
CA ILE A 323 7.82 2.17 18.15
C ILE A 323 6.64 1.19 18.29
N VAL A 324 6.89 -0.12 18.26
CA VAL A 324 5.86 -1.17 18.25
C VAL A 324 6.02 -2.08 19.47
N ASP A 325 4.91 -2.51 20.08
CA ASP A 325 4.93 -3.48 21.17
C ASP A 325 5.35 -4.86 20.64
N LEU A 326 6.46 -5.40 21.14
CA LEU A 326 7.02 -6.69 20.73
C LEU A 326 6.01 -7.85 20.90
N ASN A 327 5.03 -7.74 21.80
CA ASN A 327 3.99 -8.76 22.01
C ASN A 327 2.94 -8.80 20.89
N THR A 328 2.98 -7.86 19.96
CA THR A 328 2.11 -7.83 18.80
C THR A 328 2.76 -8.41 17.54
N ILE A 329 4.08 -8.57 17.57
CA ILE A 329 4.92 -8.99 16.43
C ILE A 329 5.33 -10.45 16.60
N CYS A 330 5.30 -11.19 15.50
CA CYS A 330 5.59 -12.62 15.48
C CYS A 330 7.05 -12.93 15.85
N THR A 331 7.30 -14.07 16.48
CA THR A 331 8.66 -14.53 16.83
C THR A 331 9.57 -14.76 15.63
N THR A 332 9.00 -14.87 14.43
CA THR A 332 9.70 -14.98 13.15
C THR A 332 10.02 -13.62 12.52
N ASP A 333 9.38 -12.55 13.00
CA ASP A 333 9.48 -11.21 12.44
C ASP A 333 10.40 -10.36 13.30
N PHE A 334 11.06 -9.39 12.67
CA PHE A 334 12.04 -8.52 13.32
C PHE A 334 11.60 -7.06 13.26
N VAL A 335 11.87 -6.32 14.34
CA VAL A 335 11.61 -4.89 14.42
C VAL A 335 12.84 -4.15 14.92
N GLU A 336 13.04 -2.95 14.39
CA GLU A 336 14.11 -2.07 14.82
C GLU A 336 13.81 -1.43 16.18
N GLN A 337 14.83 -1.39 17.02
CA GLN A 337 14.87 -0.60 18.24
C GLN A 337 15.94 0.46 18.09
N THR A 338 15.63 1.67 18.53
CA THR A 338 16.60 2.77 18.58
C THR A 338 17.04 2.98 20.02
N SER A 339 18.34 3.09 20.23
CA SER A 339 18.90 3.40 21.54
C SER A 339 18.79 4.89 21.86
N ASN A 340 18.94 5.25 23.14
CA ASN A 340 19.08 6.64 23.57
C ASN A 340 20.33 7.37 23.02
N CYS A 341 21.21 6.66 22.31
CA CYS A 341 22.39 7.19 21.62
C CYS A 341 22.21 7.27 20.09
N GLY A 342 21.03 6.94 19.55
CA GLY A 342 20.76 6.96 18.11
C GLY A 342 21.19 5.71 17.34
N ASN A 343 21.88 4.75 17.96
CA ASN A 343 22.17 3.47 17.32
C ASN A 343 20.89 2.64 17.17
N THR A 344 20.74 1.93 16.06
CA THR A 344 19.63 0.98 15.81
C THR A 344 20.09 -0.47 15.99
N ARG A 345 19.15 -1.36 16.32
CA ARG A 345 19.35 -2.82 16.30
C ARG A 345 18.05 -3.53 15.97
N SER A 346 18.16 -4.71 15.38
CA SER A 346 17.03 -5.58 15.06
C SER A 346 16.76 -6.58 16.19
N VAL A 347 15.50 -6.72 16.61
CA VAL A 347 15.06 -7.67 17.64
C VAL A 347 13.81 -8.41 17.16
N ALA A 348 13.74 -9.72 17.42
CA ALA A 348 12.58 -10.53 17.07
C ALA A 348 11.35 -10.20 17.95
N GLY A 349 10.15 -10.36 17.40
CA GLY A 349 8.90 -10.27 18.16
C GLY A 349 8.76 -11.36 19.23
N THR A 350 7.78 -11.22 20.12
CA THR A 350 7.50 -12.19 21.20
C THR A 350 6.18 -12.94 21.02
N LYS A 351 5.37 -12.59 20.01
CA LYS A 351 4.11 -13.28 19.73
C LYS A 351 4.35 -14.59 19.00
N ASP A 352 3.87 -15.70 19.53
CA ASP A 352 3.83 -16.93 18.75
C ASP A 352 2.77 -16.79 17.64
N CYS A 353 3.24 -16.69 16.40
CA CYS A 353 2.39 -16.64 15.21
C CYS A 353 2.55 -17.88 14.35
N THR A 354 3.01 -19.01 14.93
CA THR A 354 2.85 -20.27 14.21
C THR A 354 1.38 -20.37 13.80
N PRO A 355 1.08 -20.45 12.48
CA PRO A 355 -0.29 -20.63 12.04
C PRO A 355 -0.83 -21.86 12.77
N PRO A 356 -2.07 -21.84 13.29
CA PRO A 356 -2.66 -23.06 13.82
C PRO A 356 -2.51 -24.12 12.74
N ALA A 357 -1.96 -25.28 13.12
CA ALA A 357 -1.70 -26.34 12.17
C ALA A 357 -2.98 -26.64 11.40
N VAL A 358 -2.96 -26.37 10.09
CA VAL A 358 -4.14 -26.52 9.25
C VAL A 358 -4.35 -28.01 9.05
N ALA A 359 -5.48 -28.53 9.52
CA ALA A 359 -5.84 -29.91 9.28
C ALA A 359 -5.85 -30.18 7.77
N VAL A 360 -5.11 -31.19 7.34
CA VAL A 360 -5.03 -31.57 5.92
C VAL A 360 -5.94 -32.77 5.75
N LEU A 361 -7.10 -32.54 5.15
CA LEU A 361 -8.07 -33.59 4.94
C LEU A 361 -7.97 -34.18 3.52
N SER A 362 -8.23 -35.47 3.40
CA SER A 362 -8.40 -36.16 2.11
C SER A 362 -9.73 -36.91 2.10
N ALA A 363 -10.39 -36.96 0.94
CA ALA A 363 -11.63 -37.71 0.77
C ALA A 363 -11.47 -38.83 -0.27
N SER A 364 -12.11 -39.95 0.00
CA SER A 364 -12.22 -41.09 -0.92
C SER A 364 -13.63 -41.65 -0.91
N TYR A 365 -14.05 -42.27 -2.01
CA TYR A 365 -15.35 -42.93 -2.13
C TYR A 365 -15.18 -44.42 -2.46
N SER A 366 -16.15 -45.22 -2.05
CA SER A 366 -16.22 -46.65 -2.31
C SER A 366 -17.67 -47.12 -2.44
N ASN A 367 -17.88 -48.40 -2.74
CA ASN A 367 -19.20 -49.04 -2.79
C ASN A 367 -20.23 -48.33 -3.69
N LEU A 368 -19.79 -47.87 -4.86
CA LEU A 368 -20.67 -47.33 -5.90
C LEU A 368 -21.70 -48.37 -6.33
N ARG A 369 -22.98 -48.10 -6.09
CA ARG A 369 -24.11 -48.96 -6.42
C ARG A 369 -25.16 -48.17 -7.21
N TYR A 370 -25.41 -48.59 -8.43
CA TYR A 370 -26.29 -47.90 -9.37
C TYR A 370 -27.71 -48.46 -9.30
N ASN A 371 -28.69 -47.61 -9.00
CA ASN A 371 -30.12 -47.97 -8.95
C ASN A 371 -30.44 -49.15 -8.01
N GLU A 372 -29.60 -49.38 -7.01
CA GLU A 372 -29.84 -50.36 -5.96
C GLU A 372 -30.22 -49.63 -4.66
N GLY A 373 -31.02 -50.27 -3.81
CA GLY A 373 -31.48 -49.69 -2.54
C GLY A 373 -32.84 -49.02 -2.62
N LEU A 374 -33.18 -48.26 -1.58
CA LEU A 374 -34.41 -47.47 -1.54
C LEU A 374 -34.24 -46.25 -2.44
N ASP A 375 -35.18 -46.03 -3.35
CA ASP A 375 -35.25 -44.82 -4.16
C ASP A 375 -35.20 -43.60 -3.23
N PRO A 376 -34.17 -42.75 -3.34
CA PRO A 376 -34.04 -41.60 -2.47
C PRO A 376 -35.06 -40.48 -2.75
N GLY A 377 -35.96 -40.69 -3.70
CA GLY A 377 -36.96 -39.72 -4.14
C GLY A 377 -36.40 -38.81 -5.22
N CYS A 378 -35.80 -39.37 -6.27
CA CYS A 378 -35.38 -38.57 -7.41
C CYS A 378 -36.62 -38.00 -8.13
N PHE A 379 -36.83 -36.68 -8.03
CA PHE A 379 -38.09 -36.03 -8.39
C PHE A 379 -38.27 -35.73 -9.89
N ILE A 380 -37.34 -36.09 -10.78
CA ILE A 380 -37.42 -35.75 -12.21
C ILE A 380 -37.50 -37.03 -13.05
N GLY A 381 -38.46 -37.08 -13.97
CA GLY A 381 -38.76 -38.29 -14.74
C GLY A 381 -37.56 -38.80 -15.54
N ASN A 382 -37.23 -40.09 -15.36
CA ASN A 382 -36.06 -40.83 -15.88
C ASN A 382 -34.73 -40.67 -15.11
N ASP A 383 -34.79 -40.20 -13.86
CA ASP A 383 -33.61 -40.16 -13.00
C ASP A 383 -33.17 -41.57 -12.57
N LYS A 384 -31.87 -41.82 -12.72
CA LYS A 384 -31.15 -42.90 -12.05
C LYS A 384 -30.52 -42.35 -10.78
N TRP A 385 -30.14 -43.22 -9.84
CA TRP A 385 -29.40 -42.81 -8.65
C TRP A 385 -28.17 -43.68 -8.42
N VAL A 386 -27.19 -43.10 -7.74
CA VAL A 386 -25.98 -43.81 -7.31
C VAL A 386 -25.89 -43.70 -5.80
N HIS A 387 -25.75 -44.83 -5.13
CA HIS A 387 -25.30 -44.87 -3.74
C HIS A 387 -23.78 -45.06 -3.68
N TYR A 388 -23.13 -44.44 -2.71
CA TYR A 388 -21.72 -44.62 -2.42
C TYR A 388 -21.44 -44.40 -0.93
N ASP A 389 -20.33 -44.94 -0.46
CA ASP A 389 -19.78 -44.63 0.85
C ASP A 389 -18.62 -43.66 0.67
N MET A 390 -18.50 -42.69 1.56
CA MET A 390 -17.40 -41.72 1.53
C MET A 390 -16.65 -41.75 2.85
N MET A 391 -15.32 -41.74 2.75
CA MET A 391 -14.41 -41.62 3.88
C MET A 391 -13.64 -40.31 3.77
N ILE A 392 -13.64 -39.52 4.85
CA ILE A 392 -12.82 -38.32 4.99
C ILE A 392 -11.76 -38.63 6.06
N VAL A 393 -10.49 -38.45 5.73
CA VAL A 393 -9.33 -38.78 6.57
C VAL A 393 -8.53 -37.52 6.86
N GLU A 394 -8.14 -37.30 8.10
CA GLU A 394 -7.13 -36.28 8.47
C GLU A 394 -5.73 -36.87 8.28
N THR A 395 -4.91 -36.18 7.50
CA THR A 395 -3.59 -36.65 7.03
C THR A 395 -2.45 -35.76 7.52
N GLY A 396 -2.75 -34.68 8.24
CA GLY A 396 -1.78 -33.75 8.80
C GLY A 396 -1.31 -34.11 10.21
N ASP A 397 -1.92 -35.09 10.88
CA ASP A 397 -1.58 -35.62 12.21
C ASP A 397 -1.48 -34.55 13.32
N SER A 398 -2.06 -33.37 13.11
CA SER A 398 -1.72 -32.17 13.90
C SER A 398 -2.87 -31.63 14.75
N THR A 399 -4.10 -31.65 14.25
CA THR A 399 -5.30 -31.17 14.96
C THR A 399 -6.57 -31.86 14.45
N ASP A 400 -7.59 -31.93 15.32
CA ASP A 400 -8.92 -32.39 14.94
C ASP A 400 -9.55 -31.40 13.94
N ALA A 401 -10.14 -31.90 12.86
CA ALA A 401 -10.85 -31.08 11.88
C ALA A 401 -12.35 -31.06 12.16
N ILE A 402 -12.94 -29.87 12.27
CA ILE A 402 -14.40 -29.72 12.44
C ILE A 402 -15.03 -29.34 11.10
N LEU A 403 -15.89 -30.21 10.59
CA LEU A 403 -16.66 -29.99 9.36
C LEU A 403 -17.97 -29.24 9.70
N GLY A 404 -18.00 -27.94 9.47
CA GLY A 404 -19.15 -27.08 9.77
C GLY A 404 -20.27 -27.20 8.75
N SER A 405 -19.92 -27.30 7.47
CA SER A 405 -20.92 -27.38 6.41
C SER A 405 -20.41 -28.09 5.15
N ARG A 406 -21.33 -28.43 4.25
CA ARG A 406 -21.02 -29.02 2.95
C ARG A 406 -21.77 -28.32 1.83
N LYS A 407 -21.16 -28.28 0.65
CA LYS A 407 -21.81 -27.90 -0.61
C LYS A 407 -21.55 -28.98 -1.64
N ARG A 408 -22.59 -29.36 -2.39
CA ARG A 408 -22.47 -30.30 -3.49
C ARG A 408 -22.77 -29.57 -4.79
N CYS A 409 -21.92 -29.76 -5.79
CA CYS A 409 -22.08 -29.21 -7.12
C CYS A 409 -22.10 -30.34 -8.14
N TYR A 410 -22.97 -30.18 -9.14
CA TYR A 410 -23.20 -31.09 -10.23
C TYR A 410 -22.78 -30.39 -11.51
N TYR A 411 -21.94 -31.04 -12.30
CA TYR A 411 -21.51 -30.55 -13.61
C TYR A 411 -21.87 -31.61 -14.65
N TRP A 412 -22.49 -31.20 -15.75
CA TRP A 412 -22.83 -32.09 -16.86
C TRP A 412 -22.86 -31.30 -18.17
N THR A 413 -22.89 -32.00 -19.30
CA THR A 413 -22.98 -31.36 -20.62
C THR A 413 -24.27 -31.77 -21.32
N GLU A 414 -25.19 -30.84 -21.55
CA GLU A 414 -26.44 -31.11 -22.29
C GLU A 414 -26.36 -30.46 -23.67
N SER A 415 -26.44 -31.27 -24.73
CA SER A 415 -26.34 -30.82 -26.14
C SER A 415 -25.06 -30.03 -26.46
N GLY A 416 -23.94 -30.39 -25.82
CA GLY A 416 -22.66 -29.70 -25.99
C GLY A 416 -22.49 -28.43 -25.14
N VAL A 417 -23.48 -28.05 -24.35
CA VAL A 417 -23.42 -26.90 -23.44
C VAL A 417 -23.10 -27.38 -22.02
N PRO A 418 -22.04 -26.87 -21.38
CA PRO A 418 -21.76 -27.18 -19.99
C PRO A 418 -22.83 -26.55 -19.09
N MET A 419 -23.36 -27.36 -18.19
CA MET A 419 -24.34 -26.98 -17.19
C MET A 419 -23.78 -27.26 -15.80
N SER A 420 -24.16 -26.43 -14.84
CA SER A 420 -23.85 -26.67 -13.44
C SER A 420 -25.02 -26.31 -12.54
N SER A 421 -25.12 -27.02 -11.41
CA SER A 421 -26.08 -26.74 -10.35
C SER A 421 -25.43 -27.10 -9.02
N CYS A 422 -25.61 -26.28 -7.98
CA CYS A 422 -25.11 -26.61 -6.65
C CYS A 422 -26.25 -26.58 -5.64
N ASP A 423 -26.21 -27.53 -4.69
CA ASP A 423 -27.07 -27.52 -3.52
C ASP A 423 -26.77 -26.27 -2.66
N SER A 424 -27.77 -25.83 -1.90
CA SER A 424 -27.55 -24.86 -0.83
C SER A 424 -26.61 -25.45 0.23
N LEU A 425 -25.81 -24.60 0.87
CA LEU A 425 -24.91 -24.99 1.94
C LEU A 425 -25.67 -25.73 3.05
N SER A 426 -25.31 -26.99 3.28
CA SER A 426 -25.96 -27.87 4.25
C SER A 426 -25.13 -27.95 5.53
N THR A 427 -25.72 -27.52 6.66
CA THR A 427 -25.09 -27.57 8.00
C THR A 427 -25.34 -28.89 8.75
N THR A 428 -26.13 -29.81 8.18
CA THR A 428 -26.51 -31.07 8.85
C THR A 428 -25.47 -32.19 8.65
N MET A 429 -24.19 -31.90 8.91
CA MET A 429 -23.10 -32.88 8.80
C MET A 429 -23.24 -34.08 9.77
N PRO A 430 -23.59 -33.90 11.05
CA PRO A 430 -23.65 -35.02 12.01
C PRO A 430 -24.61 -36.14 11.60
N ALA A 431 -25.72 -35.80 10.93
CA ALA A 431 -26.70 -36.77 10.47
C ALA A 431 -26.18 -37.69 9.35
N SER A 432 -25.16 -37.25 8.61
CA SER A 432 -24.63 -37.98 7.45
C SER A 432 -23.36 -38.78 7.74
N PHE A 433 -22.56 -38.39 8.74
CA PHE A 433 -21.28 -39.01 9.07
C PHE A 433 -21.22 -39.61 10.48
N GLY A 434 -22.30 -39.50 11.26
CA GLY A 434 -22.30 -39.89 12.68
C GLY A 434 -21.58 -38.88 13.60
N GLY A 435 -20.95 -37.84 13.03
CA GLY A 435 -20.27 -36.76 13.72
C GLY A 435 -19.84 -35.68 12.73
N ASN A 436 -19.28 -34.57 13.24
CA ASN A 436 -18.71 -33.49 12.44
C ASN A 436 -17.24 -33.23 12.77
N VAL A 437 -16.62 -34.08 13.60
CA VAL A 437 -15.20 -33.99 13.96
C VAL A 437 -14.48 -35.15 13.30
N VAL A 438 -13.41 -34.85 12.55
CA VAL A 438 -12.42 -35.82 12.08
C VAL A 438 -11.23 -35.73 13.03
N PRO A 439 -11.05 -36.70 13.95
CA PRO A 439 -9.91 -36.64 14.86
C PRO A 439 -8.59 -36.69 14.09
N ALA A 440 -7.53 -36.08 14.64
CA ALA A 440 -6.21 -36.07 14.00
C ALA A 440 -5.73 -37.50 13.69
N GLY A 441 -5.30 -37.73 12.43
CA GLY A 441 -4.88 -39.06 11.95
C GLY A 441 -5.98 -40.12 11.84
N GLU A 442 -7.25 -39.79 12.12
CA GLU A 442 -8.40 -40.69 12.01
C GLU A 442 -9.27 -40.35 10.80
N SER A 443 -10.36 -41.11 10.62
CA SER A 443 -11.32 -40.91 9.54
C SER A 443 -12.77 -41.00 10.01
N ILE A 444 -13.64 -40.27 9.31
CA ILE A 444 -15.09 -40.42 9.42
C ILE A 444 -15.64 -41.01 8.13
N THR A 445 -16.65 -41.87 8.25
CA THR A 445 -17.28 -42.53 7.10
C THR A 445 -18.77 -42.19 7.04
N GLY A 446 -19.20 -41.58 5.93
CA GLY A 446 -20.59 -41.40 5.59
C GLY A 446 -21.04 -42.55 4.71
N THR A 447 -21.98 -43.36 5.19
CA THR A 447 -22.48 -44.52 4.44
C THR A 447 -23.75 -44.21 3.68
N ASN A 448 -23.97 -44.93 2.58
CA ASN A 448 -25.20 -44.87 1.78
C ASN A 448 -25.55 -43.45 1.28
N ARG A 449 -24.52 -42.64 1.02
CA ARG A 449 -24.65 -41.33 0.38
C ARG A 449 -25.21 -41.53 -1.03
N TRP A 450 -25.96 -40.56 -1.54
CA TRP A 450 -26.56 -40.69 -2.86
C TRP A 450 -26.68 -39.37 -3.60
N PHE A 451 -26.81 -39.48 -4.92
CA PHE A 451 -27.29 -38.43 -5.79
C PHE A 451 -28.07 -38.99 -6.99
N CYS A 452 -28.93 -38.16 -7.55
CA CYS A 452 -29.71 -38.46 -8.76
C CYS A 452 -28.98 -37.94 -10.00
N TYR A 453 -29.14 -38.63 -11.12
CA TYR A 453 -28.56 -38.24 -12.40
C TYR A 453 -29.46 -38.69 -13.55
N LYS A 454 -29.46 -37.94 -14.66
CA LYS A 454 -30.24 -38.28 -15.86
C LYS A 454 -29.45 -39.26 -16.71
N SER A 455 -30.07 -40.36 -17.14
CA SER A 455 -29.40 -41.31 -18.03
C SER A 455 -29.02 -40.66 -19.37
N GLY A 456 -27.85 -40.98 -19.91
CA GLY A 456 -27.37 -40.43 -21.19
C GLY A 456 -26.43 -39.22 -21.08
N PHE A 457 -26.13 -38.78 -19.85
CA PHE A 457 -25.17 -37.69 -19.59
C PHE A 457 -24.06 -38.15 -18.65
N ASN A 458 -22.86 -37.61 -18.87
CA ASN A 458 -21.77 -37.74 -17.92
C ASN A 458 -21.91 -36.65 -16.86
N TYR A 459 -21.78 -37.04 -15.60
CA TYR A 459 -21.84 -36.12 -14.47
C TYR A 459 -20.52 -36.14 -13.72
N ASP A 460 -20.00 -34.95 -13.42
CA ASP A 460 -18.99 -34.74 -12.40
C ASP A 460 -19.67 -34.15 -11.18
N VAL A 461 -19.63 -34.86 -10.05
CA VAL A 461 -20.21 -34.42 -8.79
C VAL A 461 -19.08 -34.04 -7.86
N THR A 462 -18.99 -32.75 -7.52
CA THR A 462 -18.02 -32.23 -6.56
C THR A 462 -18.70 -32.00 -5.22
N GLU A 463 -18.13 -32.51 -4.13
CA GLU A 463 -18.56 -32.18 -2.77
C GLU A 463 -17.43 -31.47 -2.04
N THR A 464 -17.74 -30.27 -1.54
CA THR A 464 -16.85 -29.38 -0.81
C THR A 464 -17.26 -29.33 0.66
N PHE A 465 -16.29 -29.50 1.56
CA PHE A 465 -16.50 -29.35 3.00
C PHE A 465 -15.85 -28.08 3.52
N TYR A 466 -16.53 -27.37 4.42
CA TYR A 466 -16.05 -26.13 5.01
C TYR A 466 -15.97 -26.26 6.54
N SER A 467 -15.02 -25.56 7.16
CA SER A 467 -14.92 -25.49 8.62
C SER A 467 -16.04 -24.63 9.21
N ASP A 468 -16.34 -24.87 10.48
CA ASP A 468 -17.30 -24.10 11.29
C ASP A 468 -16.83 -22.66 11.57
N SER A 469 -15.53 -22.41 11.52
CA SER A 469 -14.94 -21.07 11.56
C SER A 469 -15.12 -20.34 10.22
N LEU A 470 -16.28 -19.72 10.04
CA LEU A 470 -16.60 -18.72 9.00
C LEU A 470 -16.75 -19.20 7.54
N GLY A 471 -16.63 -20.48 7.23
CA GLY A 471 -17.15 -21.04 5.97
C GLY A 471 -16.53 -20.52 4.66
N VAL A 472 -15.36 -19.89 4.70
CA VAL A 472 -14.76 -19.25 3.52
C VAL A 472 -13.74 -20.15 2.81
N ASN A 473 -13.07 -21.03 3.55
CA ASN A 473 -12.02 -21.88 2.99
C ASN A 473 -12.47 -23.34 2.90
N PRO A 474 -12.49 -23.94 1.69
CA PRO A 474 -12.76 -25.37 1.54
C PRO A 474 -11.63 -26.17 2.21
N ILE A 475 -11.98 -27.17 3.02
CA ILE A 475 -11.01 -28.06 3.66
C ILE A 475 -10.71 -29.26 2.75
N VAL A 476 -11.71 -29.72 1.98
CA VAL A 476 -11.57 -30.80 1.00
C VAL A 476 -12.54 -30.60 -0.14
N ASP A 477 -12.04 -30.83 -1.35
CA ASP A 477 -12.83 -31.05 -2.55
C ASP A 477 -12.56 -32.46 -3.09
N TYR A 478 -13.62 -33.14 -3.55
CA TYR A 478 -13.47 -34.38 -4.32
C TYR A 478 -14.52 -34.46 -5.41
N THR A 479 -14.18 -35.14 -6.50
CA THR A 479 -15.06 -35.29 -7.68
C THR A 479 -15.35 -36.77 -7.94
N ILE A 480 -16.63 -37.10 -8.11
CA ILE A 480 -17.11 -38.39 -8.61
C ILE A 480 -17.57 -38.20 -10.04
N SER A 481 -16.90 -38.86 -10.98
CA SER A 481 -17.32 -38.91 -12.38
C SER A 481 -18.19 -40.14 -12.63
N VAL A 482 -19.43 -39.94 -13.05
CA VAL A 482 -20.35 -41.00 -13.47
C VAL A 482 -20.60 -40.89 -14.96
N GLY A 483 -20.17 -41.92 -15.69
CA GLY A 483 -20.43 -42.06 -17.12
C GLY A 483 -21.81 -42.65 -17.41
N ALA A 484 -22.44 -42.18 -18.49
CA ALA A 484 -23.74 -42.65 -18.98
C ALA A 484 -23.71 -44.08 -19.55
#